data_AF-A0A418KTW1-F1
#
_entry.id   AF-A0A418KTW1-F1
#
_cell.length_a   1.000
_cell.length_b   1.000
_cell.length_c   1.000
_cell.angle_alpha   90.00
_cell.angle_beta   90.00
_cell.angle_gamma   90.00
#
_symmetry.space_group_name_H-M   'P 1'
#
loop_
_entity.id
_entity.type
_entity.pdbx_description
1 polymer ?
#
loop_
_entity_poly.entity_id
_entity_poly.type
_entity_poly.pdbx_seq_one_letter_code
_entity_poly.pdbx_strand_id
1 'polypeptide(L)'
;MPVDASTLPLVGGHVALDLVNTVEPRLAAPSAGQARDHLTGPEALLTWAGRVNLVDAGENAAVRAAWAADPGAAGAALAAVEEIREALHTVLLAALDLIPGDAPPVRAAADHLHTRRIAALGRSALRLR
;
A
#
# COMPACT_ATOMS: atom_id res chain seq x y z
N MET A 1 11.05 4.10 18.62
CA MET A 1 11.22 5.12 17.57
C MET A 1 10.48 4.62 16.34
N PRO A 2 9.57 5.40 15.73
CA PRO A 2 9.00 5.03 14.44
C PRO A 2 10.15 4.85 13.44
N VAL A 3 10.11 3.75 12.69
CA VAL A 3 11.09 3.49 11.63
C VAL A 3 10.78 4.48 10.50
N ASP A 4 11.81 5.14 9.98
CA ASP A 4 11.66 6.01 8.83
C ASP A 4 11.27 5.16 7.62
N ALA A 5 10.15 5.50 6.96
CA ALA A 5 9.67 4.85 5.75
C ALA A 5 10.74 4.82 4.65
N SER A 6 11.66 5.79 4.64
CA SER A 6 12.81 5.85 3.73
C SER A 6 13.84 4.75 3.97
N THR A 7 13.76 4.01 5.07
CA THR A 7 14.72 2.96 5.49
C THR A 7 14.12 1.55 5.54
N LEU A 8 12.82 1.39 5.26
CA LEU A 8 12.15 0.10 5.31
C LEU A 8 12.81 -0.92 4.38
N PRO A 9 13.16 -2.13 4.86
CA PRO A 9 13.69 -3.18 4.01
C PRO A 9 12.73 -3.52 2.87
N LEU A 10 13.25 -3.55 1.63
CA LEU A 10 12.52 -4.02 0.45
C LEU A 10 12.81 -5.51 0.28
N VAL A 11 12.09 -6.33 1.04
CA VAL A 11 12.36 -7.78 1.17
C VAL A 11 11.73 -8.58 0.03
N GLY A 12 10.59 -8.13 -0.49
CA GLY A 12 9.82 -8.87 -1.49
C GLY A 12 10.32 -8.67 -2.92
N GLY A 13 11.03 -7.58 -3.20
CA GLY A 13 11.55 -7.25 -4.54
C GLY A 13 10.46 -6.91 -5.57
N HIS A 14 9.19 -6.87 -5.15
CA HIS A 14 8.04 -6.46 -5.92
C HIS A 14 7.20 -5.52 -5.07
N VAL A 15 6.82 -4.36 -5.64
CA VAL A 15 6.17 -3.27 -4.91
C VAL A 15 4.92 -3.69 -4.13
N ALA A 16 4.13 -4.64 -4.66
CA ALA A 16 2.96 -5.17 -3.96
C ALA A 16 3.33 -5.97 -2.69
N LEU A 17 4.42 -6.75 -2.73
CA LEU A 17 4.92 -7.48 -1.56
C LEU A 17 5.55 -6.51 -0.56
N ASP A 18 6.33 -5.55 -1.05
CA ASP A 18 6.96 -4.53 -0.20
C ASP A 18 5.93 -3.60 0.45
N LEU A 19 4.76 -3.38 -0.18
CA LEU A 19 3.64 -2.67 0.42
C LEU A 19 3.04 -3.45 1.60
N VAL A 20 2.84 -4.77 1.46
CA VAL A 20 2.32 -5.60 2.57
C VAL A 20 3.31 -5.61 3.74
N ASN A 21 4.61 -5.60 3.43
CA ASN A 21 5.70 -5.58 4.39
C ASN A 21 5.89 -4.21 5.09
N THR A 22 5.14 -3.17 4.74
CA THR A 22 5.14 -1.93 5.55
C THR A 22 4.41 -2.11 6.89
N VAL A 23 3.78 -3.26 7.12
CA VAL A 23 3.28 -3.65 8.42
C VAL A 23 4.01 -4.91 8.84
N GLU A 24 4.61 -4.91 10.03
CA GLU A 24 5.32 -6.07 10.55
C GLU A 24 5.29 -6.16 12.09
N PRO A 25 5.34 -7.38 12.66
CA PRO A 25 5.19 -8.67 11.98
C PRO A 25 3.72 -8.94 11.57
N ARG A 26 3.50 -9.53 10.38
CA ARG A 26 2.16 -9.86 9.85
C ARG A 26 1.61 -11.19 10.36
N LEU A 27 2.49 -12.16 10.57
CA LEU A 27 2.13 -13.46 11.10
C LEU A 27 2.41 -13.47 12.60
N ALA A 28 1.40 -13.87 13.37
CA ALA A 28 1.53 -14.05 14.80
C ALA A 28 2.41 -15.28 15.09
N ALA A 29 3.70 -15.05 15.34
CA ALA A 29 4.57 -16.03 15.98
C ALA A 29 4.56 -15.80 17.50
N PRO A 30 4.78 -16.84 18.34
CA PRO A 30 4.78 -16.70 19.80
C PRO A 30 5.77 -15.64 20.34
N SER A 31 6.83 -15.36 19.58
CA SER A 31 7.85 -14.35 19.89
C SER A 31 7.70 -13.05 19.09
N ALA A 32 6.73 -12.97 18.17
CA ALA A 32 6.49 -11.76 17.41
C ALA A 32 5.78 -10.73 18.30
N GLY A 33 6.30 -9.50 18.31
CA GLY A 33 5.61 -8.37 18.93
C GLY A 33 4.31 -8.02 18.19
N GLN A 34 3.61 -7.00 18.67
CA GLN A 34 2.42 -6.49 18.00
C GLN A 34 2.78 -5.95 16.59
N ALA A 35 1.91 -6.22 15.61
CA ALA A 35 2.03 -5.66 14.27
C ALA A 35 2.08 -4.13 14.33
N ARG A 36 3.04 -3.53 13.63
CA ARG A 36 3.23 -2.09 13.55
C ARG A 36 3.05 -1.64 12.13
N ASP A 37 2.29 -0.58 11.92
CA ASP A 37 2.23 0.10 10.64
C ASP A 37 3.31 1.17 10.55
N HIS A 38 4.14 1.07 9.51
CA HIS A 38 5.21 2.02 9.23
C HIS A 38 4.77 3.16 8.31
N LEU A 39 3.60 3.06 7.66
CA LEU A 39 3.00 4.17 6.92
C LEU A 39 2.15 5.03 7.86
N THR A 40 2.81 5.65 8.84
CA THR A 40 2.14 6.37 9.96
C THR A 40 1.42 7.66 9.55
N GLY A 41 1.29 7.95 8.26
CA GLY A 41 0.66 9.14 7.72
C GLY A 41 0.94 9.32 6.23
N PRO A 42 0.28 10.29 5.57
CA PRO A 42 0.45 10.52 4.13
C PRO A 42 1.91 10.80 3.75
N GLU A 43 2.64 11.54 4.58
CA GLU A 43 4.05 11.84 4.35
C GLU A 43 4.96 10.61 4.32
N ALA A 44 4.70 9.64 5.23
CA ALA A 44 5.40 8.37 5.23
C ALA A 44 5.08 7.56 3.96
N LEU A 45 3.82 7.59 3.51
CA LEU A 45 3.40 6.97 2.25
C LEU A 45 4.13 7.58 1.05
N LEU A 46 4.20 8.91 0.95
CA LEU A 46 4.86 9.58 -0.18
C LEU A 46 6.38 9.35 -0.18
N THR A 47 6.98 9.28 1.00
CA THR A 47 8.40 8.91 1.18
C THR A 47 8.66 7.47 0.72
N TRP A 48 7.82 6.53 1.14
CA TRP A 48 7.90 5.13 0.72
C TRP A 48 7.70 4.97 -0.79
N ALA A 49 6.72 5.67 -1.37
CA ALA A 49 6.43 5.63 -2.80
C ALA A 49 7.63 6.07 -3.66
N GLY A 50 8.37 7.10 -3.21
CA GLY A 50 9.63 7.50 -3.85
C GLY A 50 10.71 6.42 -3.72
N ARG A 51 10.86 5.82 -2.53
CA ARG A 51 11.84 4.75 -2.29
C ARG A 51 11.64 3.53 -3.20
N VAL A 52 10.39 3.18 -3.50
CA VAL A 52 10.06 2.06 -4.40
C VAL A 52 9.95 2.48 -5.88
N ASN A 53 10.31 3.72 -6.22
CA ASN A 53 10.26 4.29 -7.57
C ASN A 53 8.86 4.30 -8.22
N LEU A 54 7.79 4.42 -7.42
CA LEU A 54 6.43 4.63 -7.95
C LEU A 54 6.19 6.08 -8.38
N VAL A 55 6.92 7.01 -7.78
CA VAL A 55 6.92 8.43 -8.15
C VAL A 55 8.36 8.92 -8.22
N ASP A 56 8.66 9.75 -9.21
CA ASP A 56 9.93 10.46 -9.26
C ASP A 56 9.95 11.67 -8.30
N ALA A 57 11.10 12.35 -8.19
CA ALA A 57 11.25 13.50 -7.29
C ALA A 57 10.33 14.69 -7.67
N GLY A 58 10.06 14.90 -8.95
CA GLY A 58 9.17 15.95 -9.43
C GLY A 58 7.70 15.64 -9.14
N GLU A 59 7.29 14.40 -9.39
CA GLU A 59 5.96 13.88 -9.04
C GLU A 59 5.73 13.93 -7.52
N ASN A 60 6.74 13.55 -6.73
CA ASN A 60 6.68 13.65 -5.27
C ASN A 60 6.43 15.09 -4.80
N ALA A 61 7.20 16.06 -5.33
CA ALA A 61 7.02 17.47 -5.02
C ALA A 61 5.62 17.99 -5.44
N ALA A 62 5.12 17.57 -6.60
CA ALA A 62 3.79 17.93 -7.08
C ALA A 62 2.67 17.37 -6.19
N VAL A 63 2.77 16.09 -5.79
CA VAL A 63 1.80 15.45 -4.88
C VAL A 63 1.82 16.12 -3.52
N ARG A 64 3.01 16.41 -2.98
CA ARG A 64 3.17 17.14 -1.70
C ARG A 64 2.50 18.50 -1.73
N ALA A 65 2.69 19.28 -2.81
CA ALA A 65 2.04 20.58 -2.97
C ALA A 65 0.51 20.44 -3.06
N ALA A 66 0.01 19.44 -3.79
CA ALA A 66 -1.42 19.17 -3.89
C ALA A 66 -2.04 18.78 -2.54
N TRP A 67 -1.37 17.92 -1.77
CA TRP A 67 -1.81 17.50 -0.44
C TRP A 67 -1.73 18.60 0.60
N ALA A 68 -0.78 19.53 0.49
CA ALA A 68 -0.73 20.72 1.34
C ALA A 68 -1.94 21.64 1.08
N ALA A 69 -2.43 21.72 -0.16
CA ALA A 69 -3.61 22.49 -0.54
C ALA A 69 -4.93 21.78 -0.18
N ASP A 70 -4.94 20.43 -0.16
CA ASP A 70 -6.08 19.61 0.23
C ASP A 70 -5.63 18.43 1.13
N PRO A 71 -5.59 18.62 2.46
CA PRO A 71 -5.26 17.55 3.40
C PRO A 71 -6.24 16.37 3.37
N GLY A 72 -7.48 16.60 2.94
CA GLY A 72 -8.49 15.55 2.79
C GLY A 72 -8.08 14.54 1.70
N ALA A 73 -7.52 15.02 0.60
CA ALA A 73 -6.98 14.17 -0.45
C ALA A 73 -5.80 13.30 0.05
N ALA A 74 -4.95 13.83 0.91
CA ALA A 74 -3.83 13.10 1.50
C ALA A 74 -4.31 11.92 2.38
N GLY A 75 -5.29 12.18 3.24
CA GLY A 75 -5.92 11.15 4.06
C GLY A 75 -6.65 10.10 3.24
N ALA A 76 -7.38 10.52 2.21
CA ALA A 76 -8.07 9.60 1.31
C ALA A 76 -7.09 8.71 0.51
N ALA A 77 -5.94 9.25 0.12
CA ALA A 77 -4.89 8.47 -0.54
C ALA A 77 -4.28 7.42 0.40
N LEU A 78 -3.99 7.79 1.66
CA LEU A 78 -3.49 6.86 2.66
C LEU A 78 -4.49 5.73 2.92
N ALA A 79 -5.75 6.07 3.21
CA ALA A 79 -6.80 5.08 3.45
C ALA A 79 -6.97 4.13 2.25
N ALA A 80 -6.88 4.64 1.02
CA ALA A 80 -6.94 3.81 -0.17
C ALA A 80 -5.76 2.83 -0.28
N VAL A 81 -4.55 3.25 0.09
CA VAL A 81 -3.37 2.38 0.08
C VAL A 81 -3.44 1.34 1.20
N GLU A 82 -3.94 1.70 2.37
CA GLU A 82 -4.20 0.76 3.46
C GLU A 82 -5.19 -0.33 3.03
N GLU A 83 -6.33 0.04 2.43
CA GLU A 83 -7.31 -0.92 1.92
C GLU A 83 -6.70 -1.85 0.85
N ILE A 84 -5.91 -1.31 -0.09
CA ILE A 84 -5.21 -2.10 -1.10
C ILE A 84 -4.23 -3.08 -0.44
N ARG A 85 -3.47 -2.62 0.55
CA ARG A 85 -2.49 -3.42 1.27
C ARG A 85 -3.14 -4.59 2.01
N GLU A 86 -4.25 -4.36 2.69
CA GLU A 86 -4.97 -5.42 3.42
C GLU A 86 -5.64 -6.43 2.46
N ALA A 87 -6.18 -5.96 1.34
CA ALA A 87 -6.70 -6.84 0.31
C ALA A 87 -5.58 -7.68 -0.35
N LEU A 88 -4.42 -7.08 -0.65
CA LEU A 88 -3.25 -7.79 -1.15
C LEU A 88 -2.78 -8.86 -0.17
N HIS A 89 -2.64 -8.52 1.12
CA HIS A 89 -2.24 -9.48 2.15
C HIS A 89 -3.19 -10.69 2.18
N THR A 90 -4.50 -10.46 2.13
CA THR A 90 -5.51 -11.53 2.10
C THR A 90 -5.32 -12.45 0.88
N VAL A 91 -5.14 -11.88 -0.32
CA VAL A 91 -4.92 -12.67 -1.55
C VAL A 91 -3.59 -13.43 -1.51
N LEU A 92 -2.53 -12.84 -0.94
CA LEU A 92 -1.23 -13.49 -0.82
C LEU A 92 -1.27 -14.67 0.14
N LEU A 93 -1.99 -14.58 1.28
CA LEU A 93 -2.16 -15.72 2.17
C LEU A 93 -2.84 -16.91 1.47
N ALA A 94 -3.84 -16.63 0.63
CA ALA A 94 -4.49 -17.66 -0.18
C ALA A 94 -3.55 -18.24 -1.24
N ALA A 95 -2.78 -17.39 -1.93
CA ALA A 95 -1.82 -17.84 -2.95
C ALA A 95 -0.67 -18.68 -2.38
N LEU A 96 -0.41 -18.57 -1.08
CA LEU A 96 0.57 -19.36 -0.33
C LEU A 96 -0.05 -20.58 0.38
N ASP A 97 -1.32 -20.91 0.09
CA ASP A 97 -2.08 -22.00 0.71
C ASP A 97 -2.18 -21.91 2.26
N LEU A 98 -2.02 -20.72 2.83
CA LEU A 98 -2.16 -20.48 4.27
C LEU A 98 -3.63 -20.30 4.70
N ILE A 99 -4.49 -19.96 3.76
CA ILE A 99 -5.95 -19.92 3.91
C ILE A 99 -6.63 -20.48 2.64
N PRO A 100 -7.88 -20.96 2.71
CA PRO A 100 -8.60 -21.42 1.53
C PRO A 100 -8.81 -20.29 0.50
N GLY A 101 -8.37 -20.50 -0.74
CA GLY A 101 -8.45 -19.49 -1.80
C GLY A 101 -9.87 -19.18 -2.27
N ASP A 102 -10.82 -20.09 -2.04
CA ASP A 102 -12.25 -19.90 -2.29
C ASP A 102 -13.00 -19.39 -1.03
N ALA A 103 -12.29 -18.93 -0.01
CA ALA A 103 -12.94 -18.29 1.12
C ALA A 103 -13.61 -16.96 0.68
N PRO A 104 -14.81 -16.63 1.18
CA PRO A 104 -15.48 -15.37 0.85
C PRO A 104 -14.62 -14.10 1.03
N PRO A 105 -13.76 -13.97 2.08
CA PRO A 105 -12.86 -12.82 2.22
C PRO A 105 -11.84 -12.68 1.08
N VAL A 106 -11.35 -13.79 0.53
CA VAL A 106 -10.37 -13.78 -0.57
C VAL A 106 -11.01 -13.27 -1.85
N ARG A 107 -12.22 -13.73 -2.16
CA ARG A 107 -13.00 -13.20 -3.30
C ARG A 107 -13.27 -11.70 -3.15
N ALA A 108 -13.75 -11.27 -1.98
CA ALA A 108 -14.02 -9.86 -1.72
C ALA A 108 -12.75 -8.99 -1.85
N ALA A 109 -11.60 -9.48 -1.38
CA ALA A 109 -10.31 -8.81 -1.55
C ALA A 109 -9.89 -8.71 -3.02
N ALA A 110 -10.02 -9.79 -3.80
CA ALA A 110 -9.73 -9.78 -5.23
C ALA A 110 -10.63 -8.81 -6.01
N ASP A 111 -11.93 -8.79 -5.71
CA ASP A 111 -12.90 -7.88 -6.32
C ASP A 111 -12.60 -6.41 -5.97
N HIS A 112 -12.20 -6.15 -4.71
CA HIS A 112 -11.79 -4.82 -4.28
C HIS A 112 -10.57 -4.33 -5.06
N LEU A 113 -9.53 -5.17 -5.18
CA LEU A 113 -8.33 -4.85 -5.96
C LEU A 113 -8.66 -4.62 -7.45
N HIS A 114 -9.51 -5.47 -8.03
CA HIS A 114 -9.95 -5.30 -9.41
C HIS A 114 -10.67 -3.96 -9.61
N THR A 115 -11.61 -3.62 -8.73
CA THR A 115 -12.36 -2.35 -8.77
C THR A 115 -11.43 -1.15 -8.64
N ARG A 116 -10.50 -1.17 -7.68
CA ARG A 116 -9.49 -0.12 -7.50
C ARG A 116 -8.63 0.06 -8.74
N ARG A 117 -8.21 -1.03 -9.38
CA ARG A 117 -7.44 -1.02 -10.64
C ARG A 117 -8.22 -0.36 -11.77
N ILE A 118 -9.48 -0.75 -11.98
CA ILE A 118 -10.34 -0.17 -13.03
C ILE A 118 -10.54 1.33 -12.79
N ALA A 119 -10.83 1.74 -11.55
CA ALA A 119 -11.01 3.14 -11.21
C ALA A 119 -9.72 3.96 -11.45
N ALA A 120 -8.54 3.41 -11.13
CA ALA A 120 -7.25 4.05 -11.37
C ALA A 120 -6.95 4.19 -12.88
N LEU A 121 -7.22 3.16 -13.67
CA LEU A 121 -7.07 3.20 -15.13
C LEU A 121 -8.02 4.23 -15.76
N GLY A 122 -9.26 4.31 -15.30
CA GLY A 122 -10.23 5.30 -15.77
C GLY A 122 -9.79 6.75 -15.53
N ARG A 123 -9.09 7.01 -14.41
CA ARG A 123 -8.50 8.34 -14.12
C ARG A 123 -7.21 8.61 -14.89
N SER A 124 -6.44 7.57 -15.20
CA SER A 124 -5.15 7.69 -15.90
C SER A 124 -5.31 7.87 -17.41
N ALA A 125 -6.41 7.37 -18.00
CA ALA A 125 -6.67 7.44 -19.45
C ALA A 125 -7.03 8.85 -19.98
N LEU A 126 -6.96 9.90 -19.15
CA LEU A 126 -7.18 11.30 -19.54
C LEU A 126 -5.90 12.13 -19.48
N ARG A 127 -4.80 11.63 -20.04
CA ARG A 127 -3.66 12.45 -20.51
C ARG A 127 -3.00 11.80 -21.74
N LEU A 128 -3.71 11.76 -22.86
CA LEU A 128 -3.05 11.72 -24.16
C LEU A 128 -2.58 13.15 -24.48
N ARG A 129 -1.28 13.39 -24.29
CA ARG A 129 -0.57 14.46 -24.99
C ARG A 129 0.10 13.86 -26.22
#